data_AF-A0A1F5K417-F1
#
_entry.id   AF-A0A1F5K417-F1
#
_cell.length_a   1.000
_cell.length_b   1.000
_cell.length_c   1.000
_cell.angle_alpha   90.00
_cell.angle_beta   90.00
_cell.angle_gamma   90.00
#
_symmetry.space_group_name_H-M   'P 1'
#
loop_
_entity.id
_entity.type
_entity.pdbx_description
1 polymer ?
#
loop_
_entity_poly.entity_id
_entity_poly.type
_entity_poly.pdbx_seq_one_letter_code
_entity_poly.pdbx_strand_id
1 'polypeptide(L)'
;MIGHSCDAAIVTCIDFRFQPFINKWIADNFQPRTYDRIAFAGGVFNLDFLMQQIEISHRLHHIKRVVLINHEDCGAYGEEGTDEKHAEDLKNTATRIKENSPEMEVDSYYLHLDGNFEKI
;
A
#
# COMPACT_ATOMS: atom_id res chain seq x y z
N MET A 1 2.90 -7.40 27.64
CA MET A 1 3.60 -7.87 26.43
C MET A 1 2.81 -7.34 25.26
N ILE A 2 3.38 -6.42 24.48
CA ILE A 2 2.78 -6.01 23.20
C ILE A 2 2.90 -7.26 22.32
N GLY A 3 1.77 -7.84 21.92
CA GLY A 3 1.80 -8.99 21.03
C GLY A 3 2.56 -8.60 19.76
N HIS A 4 3.34 -9.52 19.20
CA HIS A 4 3.99 -9.34 17.89
C HIS A 4 2.96 -9.39 16.74
N SER A 5 1.72 -8.94 16.98
CA SER A 5 0.63 -8.92 16.01
C SER A 5 0.38 -7.49 15.55
N CYS A 6 0.39 -7.33 14.24
CA CYS A 6 0.16 -6.08 13.52
C CYS A 6 -1.16 -6.20 12.76
N ASP A 7 -2.02 -5.17 12.79
CA ASP A 7 -3.31 -5.27 12.12
C ASP A 7 -3.17 -5.20 10.59
N ALA A 8 -2.22 -4.39 10.08
CA ALA A 8 -2.04 -4.21 8.65
C ALA A 8 -0.61 -3.87 8.21
N ALA A 9 -0.32 -4.06 6.92
CA ALA A 9 0.77 -3.38 6.24
C ALA A 9 0.23 -2.29 5.33
N ILE A 10 0.82 -1.10 5.36
CA ILE A 10 0.44 0.05 4.53
C ILE A 10 1.60 0.35 3.59
N VAL A 11 1.34 0.21 2.29
CA VAL A 11 2.32 0.29 1.20
C VAL A 11 2.16 1.63 0.50
N THR A 12 3.24 2.40 0.42
CA THR A 12 3.20 3.75 -0.16
C THR A 12 4.44 4.05 -0.99
N CYS A 13 4.34 5.03 -1.89
CA CYS A 13 5.54 5.66 -2.44
C CYS A 13 6.29 6.46 -1.36
N ILE A 14 7.59 6.71 -1.57
CA ILE A 14 8.43 7.62 -0.77
C ILE A 14 8.21 9.09 -1.11
N ASP A 15 7.41 9.40 -2.13
CA ASP A 15 7.20 10.77 -2.61
C ASP A 15 6.74 11.69 -1.48
N PHE A 16 7.56 12.71 -1.19
CA PHE A 16 7.38 13.61 -0.06
C PHE A 16 6.10 14.44 -0.16
N ARG A 17 5.60 14.67 -1.38
CA ARG A 17 4.39 15.49 -1.64
C ARG A 17 3.16 14.89 -0.99
N PHE A 18 3.09 13.56 -0.93
CA PHE A 18 1.91 12.82 -0.48
C PHE A 18 1.95 12.39 0.98
N GLN A 19 3.12 12.47 1.64
CA GLN A 19 3.29 11.99 3.02
C GLN A 19 2.35 12.68 4.03
N PRO A 20 2.07 14.00 3.95
CA PRO A 20 1.10 14.64 4.84
C PRO A 20 -0.31 14.06 4.69
N PHE A 21 -0.78 13.83 3.46
CA PHE A 21 -2.10 13.25 3.18
C PHE A 21 -2.18 11.80 3.67
N ILE A 22 -1.16 10.99 3.38
CA ILE A 22 -1.05 9.60 3.84
C ILE A 22 -1.03 9.53 5.37
N ASN A 23 -0.22 10.34 6.04
CA ASN A 23 -0.14 10.32 7.51
C ASN A 23 -1.48 10.70 8.14
N LYS A 24 -2.18 11.70 7.58
CA LYS A 24 -3.54 12.06 8.01
C LYS A 24 -4.52 10.91 7.79
N TRP A 25 -4.54 10.32 6.60
CA TRP A 25 -5.42 9.20 6.27
C TRP A 25 -5.19 8.01 7.21
N ILE A 26 -3.93 7.67 7.49
CA ILE A 26 -3.58 6.60 8.44
C ILE A 26 -4.08 6.95 9.85
N ALA A 27 -3.87 8.18 10.32
CA ALA A 27 -4.35 8.61 11.63
C ALA A 27 -5.87 8.51 11.76
N ASP A 28 -6.61 8.86 10.71
CA ASP A 28 -8.08 8.85 10.70
C ASP A 28 -8.67 7.43 10.56
N ASN A 29 -7.99 6.52 9.85
CA ASN A 29 -8.52 5.19 9.51
C ASN A 29 -7.94 4.03 10.33
N PHE A 30 -6.75 4.20 10.90
CA PHE A 30 -6.01 3.13 11.56
C PHE A 30 -5.67 3.42 13.02
N GLN A 31 -6.15 4.50 13.64
CA GLN A 31 -6.08 4.60 15.11
C GLN A 31 -7.22 3.82 15.76
N PRO A 32 -6.98 3.01 16.82
CA PRO A 32 -5.73 2.75 17.54
C PRO A 32 -5.00 1.47 17.06
N ARG A 33 -5.28 1.01 15.84
CA ARG A 33 -4.73 -0.22 15.23
C ARG A 33 -3.22 -0.09 14.97
N THR A 34 -2.52 -1.22 14.99
CA THR A 34 -1.09 -1.29 14.67
C THR A 34 -0.88 -1.53 13.18
N TYR A 35 0.17 -0.93 12.60
CA TYR A 35 0.49 -1.16 11.20
C TYR A 35 2.00 -1.13 10.96
N ASP A 36 2.45 -1.93 9.99
CA ASP A 36 3.76 -1.80 9.37
C ASP A 36 3.65 -0.82 8.20
N ARG A 37 4.64 0.05 8.04
CA ARG A 37 4.71 0.94 6.88
C ARG A 37 5.81 0.50 5.93
N ILE A 38 5.42 0.18 4.70
CA ILE A 38 6.33 -0.23 3.63
C ILE A 38 6.38 0.91 2.61
N ALA A 39 7.43 1.74 2.67
CA ALA A 39 7.59 2.89 1.76
C ALA A 39 8.82 2.71 0.86
N PHE A 40 8.61 2.73 -0.46
CA PHE A 40 9.69 2.67 -1.46
C PHE A 40 9.28 3.37 -2.75
N ALA A 41 10.23 3.66 -3.65
CA ALA A 41 9.93 4.38 -4.90
C ALA A 41 8.96 3.59 -5.77
N GLY A 42 7.85 4.23 -6.18
CA GLY A 42 6.87 3.67 -7.11
C GLY A 42 5.69 2.93 -6.49
N GLY A 43 5.55 2.87 -5.16
CA GLY A 43 4.39 2.20 -4.55
C GLY A 43 4.31 0.75 -4.97
N VAL A 44 3.28 0.32 -5.71
CA VAL A 44 3.18 -1.08 -6.16
C VAL A 44 3.95 -1.42 -7.44
N PHE A 45 4.64 -0.44 -8.05
CA PHE A 45 5.36 -0.63 -9.32
C PHE A 45 6.31 -1.84 -9.33
N ASN A 46 7.13 -2.00 -8.27
CA ASN A 46 8.00 -3.16 -8.12
C ASN A 46 7.29 -4.26 -7.33
N LEU A 47 6.47 -5.04 -8.03
CA LEU A 47 5.65 -6.10 -7.44
C LEU A 47 6.49 -7.15 -6.70
N ASP A 48 7.59 -7.62 -7.28
CA ASP A 48 8.39 -8.68 -6.65
C ASP A 48 9.00 -8.22 -5.32
N PHE A 49 9.52 -6.99 -5.27
CA PHE A 49 10.03 -6.43 -4.02
C PHE A 49 8.91 -6.25 -2.99
N LEU A 50 7.75 -5.75 -3.43
CA LEU A 50 6.58 -5.59 -2.56
C LEU A 50 6.15 -6.90 -1.93
N MET A 51 6.03 -7.96 -2.74
CA MET A 51 5.60 -9.28 -2.26
C MET A 51 6.54 -9.83 -1.20
N GLN A 52 7.86 -9.62 -1.35
CA GLN A 52 8.84 -9.99 -0.32
C GLN A 52 8.62 -9.23 0.99
N GLN A 53 8.32 -7.93 0.94
CA GLN A 53 8.08 -7.14 2.16
C GLN A 53 6.76 -7.52 2.84
N ILE A 54 5.70 -7.79 2.07
CA ILE A 54 4.42 -8.28 2.60
C ILE A 54 4.60 -9.65 3.27
N GLU A 55 5.36 -10.56 2.65
CA GLU A 55 5.66 -11.87 3.24
C GLU A 55 6.41 -11.73 4.57
N ILE A 56 7.41 -10.84 4.64
CA ILE A 56 8.15 -10.56 5.88
C ILE A 56 7.22 -10.02 6.97
N SER A 57 6.38 -9.04 6.64
CA SER A 57 5.40 -8.47 7.57
C SER A 57 4.39 -9.52 8.05
N HIS A 58 3.88 -10.37 7.15
CA HIS A 58 2.95 -11.44 7.51
C HIS A 58 3.61 -12.50 8.40
N ARG A 59 4.83 -12.94 8.06
CA ARG A 59 5.55 -13.97 8.81
C ARG A 59 5.99 -13.49 10.20
N LEU A 60 6.46 -12.26 10.32
CA LEU A 60 7.01 -11.72 11.57
C LEU A 60 5.96 -11.07 12.45
N HIS A 61 4.98 -10.38 11.85
CA HIS A 61 4.01 -9.56 12.56
C HIS A 61 2.56 -10.00 12.35
N HIS A 62 2.31 -11.11 11.63
CA HIS A 62 0.98 -11.71 11.49
C HIS A 62 -0.11 -10.75 10.97
N ILE A 63 0.25 -9.86 10.04
CA ILE A 63 -0.71 -8.94 9.41
C ILE A 63 -1.88 -9.69 8.77
N LYS A 64 -3.07 -9.07 8.83
CA LYS A 64 -4.32 -9.59 8.25
C LYS A 64 -4.87 -8.74 7.12
N ARG A 65 -4.31 -7.54 6.94
CA ARG A 65 -4.72 -6.58 5.92
C ARG A 65 -3.50 -5.95 5.25
N VAL A 66 -3.61 -5.70 3.96
CA VAL A 66 -2.67 -4.86 3.20
C VAL A 66 -3.42 -3.68 2.60
N VAL A 67 -2.90 -2.47 2.79
CA VAL A 67 -3.40 -1.26 2.16
C VAL A 67 -2.39 -0.81 1.12
N LEU A 68 -2.78 -0.77 -0.15
CA LEU A 68 -1.94 -0.38 -1.28
C LEU A 68 -2.28 1.05 -1.70
N ILE A 69 -1.30 1.94 -1.74
CA ILE A 69 -1.50 3.34 -2.12
C ILE A 69 -0.49 3.72 -3.21
N ASN A 70 -0.97 3.81 -4.45
CA ASN A 70 -0.28 4.53 -5.52
C ASN A 70 -0.74 5.99 -5.53
N HIS A 71 -0.01 6.84 -6.24
CA HIS A 71 -0.34 8.26 -6.35
C HIS A 71 -0.16 8.77 -7.78
N GLU A 72 -0.88 9.85 -8.06
CA GLU A 72 -0.79 10.63 -9.30
C GLU A 72 0.60 11.21 -9.51
N ASP A 73 1.02 11.31 -10.78
CA ASP A 73 2.30 11.91 -11.18
C ASP A 73 3.51 11.23 -10.50
N CYS A 74 3.54 9.89 -10.54
CA CYS A 74 4.61 9.10 -9.94
C CYS A 74 5.82 8.98 -10.88
N GLY A 75 6.94 9.59 -10.49
CA GLY A 75 8.17 9.57 -11.29
C GLY A 75 8.79 8.18 -11.53
N ALA A 76 8.41 7.15 -10.76
CA ALA A 76 8.87 5.78 -10.99
C ALA A 76 8.18 5.13 -12.21
N TYR A 77 6.95 5.53 -12.51
CA TYR A 77 6.20 5.04 -13.66
C TYR A 77 6.58 5.76 -14.97
N GLY A 78 7.09 6.99 -14.88
CA GLY A 78 7.49 7.77 -16.06
C GLY A 78 6.31 8.02 -17.00
N GLU A 79 6.54 7.90 -18.31
CA GLU A 79 5.51 8.14 -19.34
C GLU A 79 4.38 7.09 -19.32
N GLU A 80 4.58 5.94 -18.69
CA GLU A 80 3.58 4.88 -18.57
C GLU A 80 2.65 5.06 -17.35
N GLY A 81 2.89 6.09 -16.52
CA GLY A 81 2.16 6.37 -15.29
C GLY A 81 0.78 6.97 -15.47
N THR A 82 -0.06 6.39 -16.33
CA THR A 82 -1.46 6.80 -16.45
C THR A 82 -2.27 6.29 -15.25
N ASP A 83 -3.39 6.96 -14.95
CA ASP A 83 -4.31 6.55 -13.90
C ASP A 83 -4.79 5.10 -14.10
N GLU A 84 -5.06 4.70 -15.34
CA GLU A 84 -5.45 3.34 -15.69
C GLU A 84 -4.35 2.32 -15.38
N LYS A 85 -3.09 2.68 -15.67
CA LYS A 85 -1.95 1.79 -15.40
C LYS A 85 -1.74 1.61 -13.90
N HIS A 86 -1.83 2.69 -13.13
CA HIS A 86 -1.79 2.61 -11.67
C HIS A 86 -2.93 1.75 -11.11
N ALA A 87 -4.16 1.91 -11.61
CA ALA A 87 -5.31 1.11 -11.20
C ALA A 87 -5.16 -0.37 -11.57
N GLU A 88 -4.62 -0.67 -12.76
CA GLU A 88 -4.33 -2.03 -13.20
C GLU A 88 -3.30 -2.69 -12.28
N ASP A 89 -2.18 -2.02 -12.00
CA ASP A 89 -1.12 -2.56 -11.15
C ASP A 89 -1.59 -2.78 -9.70
N LEU A 90 -2.41 -1.88 -9.17
CA LEU A 90 -3.05 -2.04 -7.86
C LEU A 90 -3.95 -3.29 -7.82
N LYS A 91 -4.75 -3.53 -8.87
CA LYS A 91 -5.62 -4.73 -8.97
C LYS A 91 -4.83 -6.02 -9.15
N ASN A 92 -3.78 -5.98 -9.98
CA ASN A 92 -2.88 -7.11 -10.21
C ASN A 92 -2.15 -7.48 -8.90
N THR A 93 -1.65 -6.48 -8.18
CA THR A 93 -1.01 -6.67 -6.88
C THR A 93 -1.97 -7.25 -5.85
N ALA A 94 -3.20 -6.72 -5.75
CA ALA A 94 -4.21 -7.24 -4.83
C ALA A 94 -4.58 -8.70 -5.14
N THR A 95 -4.72 -9.04 -6.42
CA THR A 95 -4.92 -10.43 -6.86
C THR A 95 -3.77 -11.32 -6.43
N ARG A 96 -2.53 -10.88 -6.67
CA ARG A 96 -1.32 -11.64 -6.31
C ARG A 96 -1.18 -11.87 -4.80
N ILE A 97 -1.54 -10.90 -3.98
CA ILE A 97 -1.57 -11.05 -2.51
C ILE A 97 -2.59 -12.12 -2.12
N LYS A 98 -3.79 -12.10 -2.70
CA LYS A 98 -4.84 -13.08 -2.37
C LYS A 98 -4.55 -14.48 -2.89
N GLU A 99 -3.83 -14.63 -4.00
CA GLU A 99 -3.33 -15.94 -4.46
C GLU A 99 -2.39 -16.58 -3.43
N ASN A 100 -1.54 -15.77 -2.79
CA ASN A 100 -0.58 -16.24 -1.79
C ASN A 100 -1.18 -16.36 -0.38
N SER A 101 -2.17 -15.54 -0.05
CA SER A 101 -2.84 -15.50 1.25
C SER A 101 -4.32 -15.17 1.08
N PRO A 102 -5.17 -16.18 0.80
CA PRO A 102 -6.58 -15.97 0.45
C PRO A 102 -7.41 -15.24 1.51
N GLU A 103 -7.04 -15.37 2.78
CA GLU A 103 -7.68 -14.68 3.91
C GLU A 103 -7.22 -13.23 4.12
N MET A 104 -6.19 -12.77 3.38
CA MET A 104 -5.66 -11.42 3.50
C MET A 104 -6.66 -10.41 2.94
N GLU A 105 -7.06 -9.45 3.78
CA GLU A 105 -7.84 -8.31 3.32
C GLU A 105 -6.93 -7.37 2.52
N VAL A 106 -7.40 -6.88 1.37
CA VAL A 106 -6.64 -5.93 0.56
C VAL A 106 -7.52 -4.75 0.19
N ASP A 107 -7.07 -3.55 0.54
CA ASP A 107 -7.66 -2.28 0.09
C ASP A 107 -6.66 -1.57 -0.81
N SER A 108 -7.12 -1.09 -1.97
CA SER A 108 -6.30 -0.36 -2.93
C SER A 108 -6.83 1.05 -3.12
N TYR A 109 -5.92 2.03 -3.10
CA TYR A 109 -6.23 3.42 -3.30
C TYR A 109 -5.28 4.07 -4.31
N TYR A 110 -5.83 4.99 -5.09
CA TYR A 110 -5.09 5.94 -5.89
C TYR A 110 -5.21 7.33 -5.27
N LEU A 111 -4.07 7.94 -4.96
CA LEU A 111 -4.00 9.22 -4.28
C LEU A 111 -3.71 10.36 -5.27
N HIS A 112 -4.67 11.25 -5.42
CA HIS A 112 -4.58 12.44 -6.27
C HIS A 112 -3.70 13.53 -5.64
N LEU A 113 -3.14 14.41 -6.46
CA LEU A 113 -2.26 15.52 -6.03
C LEU A 113 -2.93 16.48 -5.04
N ASP A 114 -4.27 16.57 -5.07
CA ASP A 114 -5.08 17.36 -4.14
C ASP A 114 -5.30 16.69 -2.77
N GLY A 115 -4.83 15.45 -2.60
CA GLY A 115 -4.95 14.67 -1.38
C GLY A 115 -6.20 13.78 -1.33
N ASN A 116 -7.00 13.71 -2.39
CA ASN A 116 -8.15 12.82 -2.46
C ASN A 116 -7.73 11.35 -2.66
N PHE A 117 -8.29 10.45 -1.85
CA PHE A 117 -8.09 9.01 -1.97
C PHE A 117 -9.24 8.40 -2.78
N GLU A 118 -8.95 7.95 -4.00
CA GLU A 118 -9.87 7.18 -4.82
C GLU A 118 -9.70 5.69 -4.53
N LYS A 119 -10.81 4.96 -4.33
CA LYS A 119 -10.78 3.51 -4.12
C LYS A 119 -10.81 2.78 -5.47
N ILE A 120 -9.91 1.80 -5.64
CA ILE A 120 -9.71 1.04 -6.88
C ILE A 120 -10.34 -0.36 -6.82
#